data_AF-A0A261FPN2-F1
#
_entry.id   AF-A0A261FPN2-F1
#
_cell.length_a   1.000
_cell.length_b   1.000
_cell.length_c   1.000
_cell.angle_alpha   90.00
_cell.angle_beta   90.00
_cell.angle_gamma   90.00
#
_symmetry.space_group_name_H-M   'P 1'
#
loop_
_entity.id
_entity.type
_entity.pdbx_description
1 polymer ?
#
loop_
_entity_poly.entity_id
_entity_poly.type
_entity_poly.pdbx_seq_one_letter_code
_entity_poly.pdbx_strand_id
1 'polypeptide(L)'
;MRDDDDLLTIGEVAKLDGVSTKALRYYDAHGILAPIETDPRTGYRYYAPDQLLEMDVIRLCLEAGVPLDSIEAFHQTDGSLDWRALMETGRDRVAREIARLRTLETSLNDYLGEMTRKARTPADGVVRSDLPPTWMVGRPWPYYGGPFVLKPYLRAMTLLRTAVREAGLPRLLRRGIIIDCREGRAYAYQQFEPGIAKPRSDAAESAMTGIDATGIDMAIPGAAGTGKAPDQDISPTDNRTVPINDASHAGDDSVDSPDFGFDPSLTVFHPTGGPAEGQVIERESLTACFDDALAMVARNDPNKWPHATVCEIWGSHTADGRVRVRYTRHRCGVGRTA
;
A
#
# COMPACT_ATOMS: atom_id res chain seq x y z
N MET A 1 -6.82 53.18 11.84
CA MET A 1 -5.74 53.18 10.84
C MET A 1 -4.61 52.38 11.44
N ARG A 2 -4.30 51.21 10.87
CA ARG A 2 -3.01 50.56 11.14
C ARG A 2 -1.93 51.44 10.48
N ASP A 3 -0.78 51.62 11.11
CA ASP A 3 0.31 52.38 10.49
C ASP A 3 0.75 51.64 9.22
N ASP A 4 1.01 52.38 8.13
CA ASP A 4 1.50 51.83 6.85
C ASP A 4 2.79 51.02 7.03
N ASP A 5 3.58 51.32 8.06
CA ASP A 5 4.82 50.63 8.42
C ASP A 5 4.60 49.20 8.95
N ASP A 6 3.36 48.81 9.32
CA ASP A 6 3.02 47.47 9.81
C ASP A 6 2.49 46.53 8.69
N LEU A 7 2.27 47.04 7.48
CA LEU A 7 1.73 46.28 6.36
C LEU A 7 2.81 45.84 5.38
N LEU A 8 2.66 44.63 4.86
CA LEU A 8 3.60 44.02 3.93
C LEU A 8 3.09 44.17 2.50
N THR A 9 3.95 44.64 1.60
CA THR A 9 3.67 44.63 0.17
C THR A 9 3.61 43.19 -0.36
N ILE A 10 2.92 42.98 -1.49
CA ILE A 10 2.90 41.67 -2.17
C ILE A 10 4.29 41.09 -2.45
N GLY A 11 5.30 41.94 -2.68
CA GLY A 11 6.68 41.50 -2.93
C GLY A 11 7.38 41.01 -1.66
N GLU A 12 7.09 41.63 -0.52
CA GLU A 12 7.61 41.21 0.78
C GLU A 12 6.98 39.90 1.23
N VAL A 13 5.65 39.76 1.11
CA VAL A 13 4.94 38.50 1.39
C VAL A 13 5.46 37.38 0.49
N ALA A 14 5.60 37.63 -0.81
CA ALA A 14 6.14 36.66 -1.76
C ALA A 14 7.54 36.15 -1.34
N LYS A 15 8.39 37.05 -0.83
CA LYS A 15 9.73 36.70 -0.38
C LYS A 15 9.74 35.96 0.96
N LEU A 16 8.87 36.35 1.89
CA LEU A 16 8.77 35.73 3.23
C LEU A 16 8.22 34.30 3.14
N ASP A 17 7.15 34.10 2.37
CA ASP A 17 6.43 32.82 2.31
C ASP A 17 6.90 31.90 1.17
N GLY A 18 7.83 32.37 0.35
CA GLY A 18 8.42 31.61 -0.75
C GLY A 18 7.49 31.40 -1.94
N VAL A 19 6.48 32.26 -2.11
CA VAL A 19 5.50 32.20 -3.20
C VAL A 19 5.75 33.28 -4.24
N SER A 20 5.31 33.08 -5.48
CA SER A 20 5.40 34.13 -6.49
C SER A 20 4.35 35.22 -6.26
N THR A 21 4.67 36.47 -6.60
CA THR A 21 3.67 37.56 -6.62
C THR A 21 2.50 37.27 -7.56
N LYS A 22 2.71 36.43 -8.60
CA LYS A 22 1.65 35.93 -9.48
C LYS A 22 0.67 35.01 -8.74
N ALA A 23 1.17 34.15 -7.85
CA ALA A 23 0.33 33.28 -7.02
C ALA A 23 -0.51 34.10 -6.05
N LEU A 24 0.06 35.11 -5.39
CA LEU A 24 -0.69 36.01 -4.50
C LEU A 24 -1.80 36.77 -5.23
N ARG A 25 -1.54 37.23 -6.47
CA ARG A 25 -2.59 37.84 -7.32
C ARG A 25 -3.67 36.84 -7.71
N TYR A 26 -3.30 35.57 -7.91
CA TYR A 26 -4.26 34.51 -8.17
C TYR A 26 -5.14 34.27 -6.93
N TYR A 27 -4.55 34.18 -5.74
CA TYR A 27 -5.29 33.97 -4.49
C TYR A 27 -6.28 35.10 -4.22
N ASP A 28 -5.86 36.35 -4.46
CA ASP A 28 -6.75 37.51 -4.39
C ASP A 28 -7.91 37.40 -5.39
N ALA A 29 -7.62 37.12 -6.66
CA ALA A 29 -8.63 37.05 -7.71
C ALA A 29 -9.69 35.93 -7.49
N HIS A 30 -9.33 34.86 -6.79
CA HIS A 30 -10.21 33.73 -6.50
C HIS A 30 -10.75 33.76 -5.06
N GLY A 31 -10.50 34.83 -4.30
CA GLY A 31 -10.98 34.98 -2.92
C GLY A 31 -10.30 34.07 -1.90
N ILE A 32 -9.23 33.37 -2.29
CA ILE A 32 -8.46 32.47 -1.43
C ILE A 32 -7.66 33.26 -0.39
N LEU A 33 -7.10 34.41 -0.79
CA LEU A 33 -6.49 35.37 0.14
C LEU A 33 -6.55 36.78 -0.44
N ALA A 34 -7.53 37.55 0.00
CA ALA A 34 -7.64 38.96 -0.35
C ALA A 34 -6.64 39.80 0.47
N PRO A 35 -5.97 40.80 -0.13
CA PRO A 35 -5.16 41.75 0.62
C PRO A 35 -6.03 42.55 1.59
N ILE A 36 -5.51 42.88 2.77
CA ILE A 36 -6.24 43.71 3.74
C ILE A 36 -6.51 45.12 3.20
N GLU A 37 -5.62 45.60 2.33
CA GLU A 37 -5.75 46.90 1.68
C GLU A 37 -5.21 46.86 0.25
N THR A 38 -5.90 47.56 -0.65
CA THR A 38 -5.42 47.82 -2.01
C THR A 38 -5.44 49.33 -2.26
N ASP A 39 -4.30 49.93 -2.59
CA ASP A 39 -4.21 51.35 -2.92
C ASP A 39 -5.09 51.64 -4.15
N PRO A 40 -6.13 52.48 -4.02
CA PRO A 40 -7.10 52.74 -5.10
C PRO A 40 -6.49 53.49 -6.29
N ARG A 41 -5.34 54.16 -6.11
CA ARG A 41 -4.69 54.96 -7.14
C ARG A 41 -3.62 54.20 -7.90
N THR A 42 -2.92 53.27 -7.24
CA THR A 42 -1.81 52.51 -7.84
C THR A 42 -2.11 51.03 -8.04
N GLY A 43 -3.13 50.49 -7.35
CA GLY A 43 -3.45 49.06 -7.34
C GLY A 43 -2.48 48.19 -6.55
N TYR A 44 -1.60 48.80 -5.74
CA TYR A 44 -0.69 48.07 -4.86
C TYR A 44 -1.46 47.33 -3.78
N ARG A 45 -1.03 46.11 -3.49
CA ARG A 45 -1.67 45.20 -2.51
C ARG A 45 -0.82 45.14 -1.25
N TYR A 46 -1.48 45.29 -0.13
CA TYR A 46 -0.91 45.28 1.20
C TYR A 46 -1.57 44.18 2.03
N TYR A 47 -0.76 43.47 2.80
CA TYR A 47 -1.17 42.35 3.62
C TYR A 47 -0.76 42.61 5.07
N ALA A 48 -1.62 42.21 6.00
CA ALA A 48 -1.26 42.26 7.42
C ALA A 48 -0.35 41.07 7.80
N PRO A 49 0.52 41.21 8.81
CA PRO A 49 1.33 40.10 9.31
C PRO A 49 0.51 38.86 9.70
N ASP A 50 -0.72 39.04 10.21
CA ASP A 50 -1.61 37.93 10.56
C ASP A 50 -2.03 37.09 9.33
N GLN A 51 -2.05 37.68 8.13
CA GLN A 51 -2.38 36.97 6.88
C GLN A 51 -1.26 36.02 6.43
N LEU A 52 -0.06 36.13 7.00
CA LEU A 52 1.01 35.15 6.78
C LEU A 52 0.64 33.78 7.38
N LEU A 53 -0.11 33.76 8.49
CA LEU A 53 -0.61 32.51 9.07
C LEU A 53 -1.64 31.84 8.15
N GLU A 54 -2.48 32.62 7.48
CA GLU A 54 -3.40 32.13 6.45
C GLU A 54 -2.62 31.56 5.25
N MET A 55 -1.54 32.22 4.84
CA MET A 55 -0.64 31.72 3.80
C MET A 55 0.01 30.38 4.17
N ASP A 56 0.49 30.25 5.41
CA ASP A 56 1.08 29.02 5.91
C ASP A 56 0.08 27.85 5.83
N VAL A 57 -1.19 28.10 6.20
CA VAL A 57 -2.26 27.10 6.09
C VAL A 57 -2.52 26.72 4.64
N ILE A 58 -2.63 27.70 3.73
CA ILE A 58 -2.81 27.45 2.29
C ILE A 58 -1.65 26.56 1.79
N ARG A 59 -0.41 26.92 2.11
CA ARG A 59 0.78 26.16 1.69
C ARG A 59 0.75 24.73 2.22
N LEU A 60 0.47 24.53 3.51
CA LEU A 60 0.36 23.19 4.11
C LEU A 60 -0.70 22.34 3.40
N CYS A 61 -1.84 22.94 3.03
CA CYS A 61 -2.90 22.22 2.33
C CYS A 61 -2.52 21.88 0.89
N LEU A 62 -1.83 22.79 0.18
CA LEU A 62 -1.28 22.52 -1.16
C LEU A 62 -0.22 21.41 -1.12
N GLU A 63 0.69 21.44 -0.14
CA GLU A 63 1.70 20.38 0.09
C GLU A 63 1.07 19.04 0.48
N ALA A 64 -0.04 19.07 1.24
CA ALA A 64 -0.89 17.91 1.52
C ALA A 64 -1.64 17.41 0.27
N GLY A 65 -1.50 18.07 -0.87
CA GLY A 65 -2.09 17.71 -2.15
C GLY A 65 -3.53 18.14 -2.31
N VAL A 66 -4.04 19.11 -1.53
CA VAL A 66 -5.32 19.78 -1.82
C VAL A 66 -5.13 20.64 -3.08
N PRO A 67 -5.88 20.42 -4.17
CA PRO A 67 -5.76 21.24 -5.36
C PRO A 67 -6.18 22.68 -5.07
N LEU A 68 -5.45 23.65 -5.59
CA LEU A 68 -5.73 25.07 -5.38
C LEU A 68 -7.17 25.46 -5.77
N ASP A 69 -7.64 24.96 -6.91
CA ASP A 69 -8.98 25.24 -7.44
C ASP A 69 -10.09 24.63 -6.56
N SER A 70 -9.77 23.67 -5.68
CA SER A 70 -10.72 23.12 -4.72
C SER A 70 -10.87 23.95 -3.46
N ILE A 71 -9.98 24.92 -3.22
CA ILE A 71 -10.02 25.76 -2.01
C ILE A 71 -11.26 26.66 -2.00
N GLU A 72 -11.73 27.09 -3.17
CA GLU A 72 -12.96 27.90 -3.30
C GLU A 72 -14.20 27.18 -2.73
N ALA A 73 -14.21 25.84 -2.75
CA ALA A 73 -15.31 25.05 -2.20
C ALA A 73 -15.45 25.17 -0.67
N PHE A 74 -14.45 25.77 0.01
CA PHE A 74 -14.45 26.02 1.45
C PHE A 74 -14.93 27.44 1.80
N HIS A 75 -15.42 28.23 0.84
CA HIS A 75 -16.00 29.54 1.15
C HIS A 75 -17.31 29.38 1.93
N GLN A 76 -17.43 30.16 3.00
CA GLN A 76 -18.64 30.32 3.79
C GLN A 76 -19.56 31.36 3.16
N THR A 77 -20.80 31.43 3.66
CA THR A 77 -21.82 32.36 3.17
C THR A 77 -21.42 33.85 3.31
N ASP A 78 -20.54 34.16 4.26
CA ASP A 78 -20.01 35.51 4.48
C ASP A 78 -18.78 35.83 3.60
N GLY A 79 -18.36 34.89 2.75
CA GLY A 79 -17.20 35.00 1.87
C GLY A 79 -15.86 34.68 2.53
N SER A 80 -15.84 34.35 3.83
CA SER A 80 -14.63 33.88 4.50
C SER A 80 -14.33 32.42 4.18
N LEU A 81 -13.06 32.00 4.27
CA LEU A 81 -12.69 30.60 4.15
C LEU A 81 -12.98 29.83 5.44
N ASP A 82 -13.55 28.64 5.33
CA ASP A 82 -13.57 27.65 6.40
C ASP A 82 -12.19 26.99 6.53
N TRP A 83 -11.31 27.68 7.24
CA TRP A 83 -9.95 27.23 7.50
C TRP A 83 -9.88 25.86 8.21
N ARG A 84 -10.86 25.55 9.08
CA ARG A 84 -10.90 24.28 9.80
C ARG A 84 -11.18 23.14 8.82
N ALA A 85 -12.23 23.26 8.01
CA ALA A 85 -12.59 22.24 7.04
C ALA A 85 -11.49 22.01 5.99
N LEU A 86 -10.81 23.10 5.56
CA LEU A 86 -9.67 23.02 4.66
C LEU A 86 -8.50 22.24 5.28
N MET A 87 -8.12 22.55 6.53
CA MET A 87 -7.05 21.84 7.25
C MET A 87 -7.40 20.39 7.55
N GLU A 88 -8.65 20.08 7.90
CA GLU A 88 -9.13 18.72 8.10
C GLU A 88 -9.03 17.91 6.79
N THR A 89 -9.40 18.52 5.66
CA THR A 89 -9.24 17.92 4.33
C THR A 89 -7.76 17.65 4.01
N GLY A 90 -6.87 18.61 4.29
CA GLY A 90 -5.43 18.44 4.12
C GLY A 90 -4.87 17.29 4.97
N ARG A 91 -5.23 17.26 6.26
CA ARG A 91 -4.84 16.19 7.19
C ARG A 91 -5.28 14.82 6.69
N ASP A 92 -6.51 14.70 6.20
CA ASP A 92 -7.05 13.44 5.71
C ASP A 92 -6.36 12.97 4.42
N ARG A 93 -5.96 13.90 3.53
CA ARG A 93 -5.14 13.58 2.36
C ARG A 93 -3.76 13.05 2.77
N VAL A 94 -3.07 13.72 3.71
CA VAL A 94 -1.78 13.26 4.24
C VAL A 94 -1.92 11.86 4.85
N ALA A 95 -2.95 11.63 5.67
CA ALA A 95 -3.20 10.33 6.26
C ALA A 95 -3.42 9.23 5.21
N ARG A 96 -4.16 9.52 4.14
CA ARG A 96 -4.35 8.59 3.01
C ARG A 96 -3.04 8.30 2.28
N GLU A 97 -2.21 9.32 2.03
CA GLU A 97 -0.92 9.12 1.35
C GLU A 97 0.06 8.31 2.22
N ILE A 98 0.12 8.57 3.53
CA ILE A 98 0.90 7.76 4.47
C ILE A 98 0.46 6.29 4.42
N ALA A 99 -0.85 6.03 4.43
CA ALA A 99 -1.38 4.66 4.34
C ALA A 99 -1.01 3.99 3.00
N ARG A 100 -1.09 4.72 1.89
CA ARG A 100 -0.69 4.26 0.56
C ARG A 100 0.80 3.93 0.49
N LEU A 101 1.65 4.81 1.02
CA LEU A 101 3.10 4.63 1.02
C LEU A 101 3.53 3.45 1.90
N ARG A 102 2.93 3.28 3.09
CA ARG A 102 3.13 2.10 3.94
C ARG A 102 2.72 0.81 3.24
N THR A 103 1.57 0.84 2.56
CA THR A 103 1.10 -0.30 1.76
C THR A 103 2.10 -0.68 0.67
N LEU A 104 2.64 0.33 -0.03
CA LEU A 104 3.66 0.13 -1.06
C LEU A 104 4.97 -0.41 -0.47
N GLU A 105 5.41 0.12 0.67
CA GLU A 105 6.59 -0.33 1.39
C GLU A 105 6.47 -1.80 1.82
N THR A 106 5.34 -2.22 2.41
CA THR A 106 5.04 -3.62 2.71
C THR A 106 5.23 -4.49 1.46
N SER A 107 4.60 -4.11 0.35
CA SER A 107 4.72 -4.87 -0.90
C SER A 107 6.17 -4.95 -1.38
N LEU A 108 6.94 -3.86 -1.34
CA LEU A 108 8.35 -3.87 -1.76
C LEU A 108 9.22 -4.75 -0.87
N ASN A 109 9.02 -4.68 0.45
CA ASN A 109 9.76 -5.47 1.43
C ASN A 109 9.50 -6.98 1.26
N ASP A 110 8.25 -7.37 0.98
CA ASP A 110 7.93 -8.77 0.70
C ASP A 110 8.64 -9.28 -0.59
N TYR A 111 8.65 -8.47 -1.65
CA TYR A 111 9.35 -8.82 -2.89
C TYR A 111 10.87 -8.95 -2.66
N LEU A 112 11.48 -8.02 -1.92
CA LEU A 112 12.90 -8.08 -1.54
C LEU A 112 13.22 -9.30 -0.69
N GLY A 113 12.37 -9.64 0.28
CA GLY A 113 12.53 -10.83 1.11
C GLY A 113 12.56 -12.13 0.29
N GLU A 114 11.74 -12.23 -0.76
CA GLU A 114 11.76 -13.37 -1.68
C GLU A 114 13.01 -13.41 -2.56
N MET A 115 13.55 -12.27 -2.96
CA MET A 115 14.82 -12.22 -3.70
C MET A 115 15.99 -12.74 -2.84
N THR A 116 16.05 -12.36 -1.56
CA THR A 116 17.12 -12.80 -0.64
C THR A 116 17.01 -14.30 -0.31
N ARG A 117 15.78 -14.84 -0.18
CA ARG A 117 15.56 -16.28 0.07
C ARG A 117 16.06 -17.20 -1.05
N LYS A 118 16.26 -16.69 -2.28
CA LYS A 118 16.84 -17.46 -3.40
C LYS A 118 18.32 -17.84 -3.21
N ALA A 119 19.03 -17.24 -2.25
CA ALA A 119 20.47 -17.40 -2.10
C ALA A 119 20.91 -18.72 -1.43
N ARG A 120 19.99 -19.58 -0.98
CA ARG A 120 20.33 -20.83 -0.28
C ARG A 120 19.37 -21.98 -0.61
N THR A 121 19.66 -22.76 -1.64
CA THR A 121 19.03 -24.07 -1.85
C THR A 121 19.96 -25.16 -1.30
N PRO A 122 19.54 -25.97 -0.33
CA PRO A 122 20.35 -27.07 0.21
C PRO A 122 20.63 -28.15 -0.85
N ALA A 123 21.62 -29.00 -0.59
CA ALA A 123 22.02 -30.07 -1.52
C ALA A 123 20.93 -31.12 -1.80
N ASP A 124 19.98 -31.30 -0.87
CA ASP A 124 18.80 -32.18 -1.05
C ASP A 124 17.66 -31.51 -1.85
N GLY A 125 17.81 -30.23 -2.21
CA GLY A 125 16.81 -29.44 -2.91
C GLY A 125 15.61 -29.02 -2.07
N VAL A 126 15.57 -29.37 -0.77
CA VAL A 126 14.44 -29.09 0.13
C VAL A 126 14.80 -28.02 1.14
N VAL A 127 14.11 -26.88 1.04
CA VAL A 127 14.21 -25.77 1.99
C VAL A 127 13.26 -26.02 3.14
N ARG A 128 13.79 -26.12 4.36
CA ARG A 128 13.00 -26.23 5.59
C ARG A 128 12.94 -24.86 6.26
N SER A 129 11.74 -24.41 6.59
CA SER A 129 11.52 -23.08 7.19
C SER A 129 10.35 -23.10 8.16
N ASP A 130 10.38 -22.23 9.14
CA ASP A 130 9.18 -21.86 9.90
C ASP A 130 8.53 -20.66 9.22
N LEU A 131 7.29 -20.80 8.77
CA LEU A 131 6.57 -19.75 8.05
C LEU A 131 5.66 -18.99 9.03
N PRO A 132 5.59 -17.66 8.96
CA PRO A 132 4.68 -16.91 9.80
C PRO A 132 3.22 -17.16 9.42
N PRO A 133 2.26 -16.83 10.31
CA PRO A 133 0.87 -16.69 9.92
C PRO A 133 0.71 -15.75 8.72
N THR A 134 -0.22 -16.04 7.82
CA THR A 134 -0.42 -15.24 6.60
C THR A 134 -1.90 -15.12 6.28
N TRP A 135 -2.31 -14.00 5.72
CA TRP A 135 -3.66 -13.82 5.19
C TRP A 135 -3.69 -14.06 3.69
N MET A 136 -4.71 -14.77 3.22
CA MET A 136 -4.89 -15.13 1.83
C MET A 136 -6.37 -15.04 1.47
N VAL A 137 -6.67 -14.48 0.30
CA VAL A 137 -8.00 -14.57 -0.29
C VAL A 137 -7.93 -15.53 -1.46
N GLY A 138 -8.91 -16.44 -1.54
CA GLY A 138 -8.92 -17.46 -2.57
C GLY A 138 -10.29 -17.72 -3.17
N ARG A 139 -10.26 -18.29 -4.37
CA ARG A 139 -11.43 -18.72 -5.12
C ARG A 139 -11.32 -20.22 -5.35
N PRO A 140 -12.42 -20.99 -5.24
CA PRO A 140 -12.42 -22.42 -5.56
C PRO A 140 -11.76 -22.69 -6.91
N TRP A 141 -10.86 -23.68 -6.93
CA TRP A 141 -10.15 -24.14 -8.11
C TRP A 141 -10.72 -25.49 -8.57
N PRO A 142 -11.65 -25.50 -9.54
CA PRO A 142 -12.39 -26.70 -9.90
C PRO A 142 -11.57 -27.71 -10.73
N TYR A 143 -10.36 -27.36 -11.15
CA TYR A 143 -9.51 -28.20 -11.99
C TYR A 143 -8.57 -29.10 -11.16
N TYR A 144 -8.74 -29.15 -9.84
CA TYR A 144 -7.96 -30.04 -8.99
C TYR A 144 -8.26 -31.52 -9.29
N GLY A 145 -7.21 -32.34 -9.37
CA GLY A 145 -7.29 -33.73 -9.81
C GLY A 145 -7.23 -33.92 -11.34
N GLY A 146 -7.23 -32.83 -12.12
CA GLY A 146 -6.97 -32.82 -13.56
C GLY A 146 -5.70 -32.03 -13.92
N PRO A 147 -5.38 -31.91 -15.22
CA PRO A 147 -4.25 -31.11 -15.68
C PRO A 147 -4.47 -29.62 -15.41
N PHE A 148 -3.39 -28.91 -15.14
CA PHE A 148 -3.43 -27.47 -14.90
C PHE A 148 -3.84 -26.69 -16.16
N VAL A 149 -4.76 -25.75 -15.97
CA VAL A 149 -5.28 -24.90 -17.05
C VAL A 149 -4.89 -23.43 -16.85
N LEU A 150 -3.98 -22.95 -17.70
CA LEU A 150 -3.37 -21.63 -17.55
C LEU A 150 -4.37 -20.46 -17.66
N LYS A 151 -5.27 -20.47 -18.66
CA LYS A 151 -6.21 -19.35 -18.87
C LYS A 151 -7.16 -19.13 -17.68
N PRO A 152 -7.83 -20.17 -17.13
CA PRO A 152 -8.62 -20.02 -15.91
C PRO A 152 -7.79 -19.56 -14.71
N TYR A 153 -6.55 -20.03 -14.57
CA TYR A 153 -5.65 -19.58 -13.51
C TYR A 153 -5.39 -18.08 -13.58
N LEU A 154 -5.00 -17.57 -14.75
CA LEU A 154 -4.75 -16.14 -14.95
C LEU A 154 -5.99 -15.29 -14.68
N ARG A 155 -7.19 -15.76 -15.06
CA ARG A 155 -8.46 -15.10 -14.74
C ARG A 155 -8.71 -15.04 -13.23
N ALA A 156 -8.45 -16.13 -12.50
CA ALA A 156 -8.55 -16.15 -11.05
C ALA A 156 -7.55 -15.18 -10.40
N MET A 157 -6.30 -15.14 -10.87
CA MET A 157 -5.29 -14.19 -10.36
C MET A 157 -5.69 -12.73 -10.58
N THR A 158 -6.25 -12.39 -11.75
CA THR A 158 -6.76 -11.04 -12.02
C THR A 158 -7.93 -10.67 -11.11
N LEU A 159 -8.87 -11.60 -10.89
CA LEU A 159 -10.00 -11.39 -9.99
C LEU A 159 -9.52 -11.12 -8.57
N LEU A 160 -8.68 -12.00 -8.01
CA LEU A 160 -8.20 -11.87 -6.63
C LEU A 160 -7.36 -10.61 -6.44
N ARG A 161 -6.55 -10.23 -7.43
CA ARG A 161 -5.79 -8.96 -7.39
C ARG A 161 -6.72 -7.75 -7.35
N THR A 162 -7.82 -7.81 -8.09
CA THR A 162 -8.83 -6.74 -8.14
C THR A 162 -9.53 -6.62 -6.79
N ALA A 163 -9.96 -7.75 -6.21
CA ALA A 163 -10.58 -7.80 -4.89
C ALA A 163 -9.68 -7.20 -3.78
N VAL A 164 -8.40 -7.60 -3.70
CA VAL A 164 -7.45 -7.05 -2.71
C VAL A 164 -7.26 -5.55 -2.89
N ARG A 165 -7.21 -5.06 -4.13
CA ARG A 165 -7.06 -3.64 -4.44
C ARG A 165 -8.31 -2.84 -4.04
N GLU A 166 -9.50 -3.35 -4.34
CA GLU A 166 -10.78 -2.70 -4.02
C GLU A 166 -11.01 -2.66 -2.51
N ALA A 167 -10.53 -3.65 -1.77
CA ALA A 167 -10.50 -3.66 -0.31
C ALA A 167 -9.45 -2.68 0.29
N GLY A 168 -8.61 -2.05 -0.52
CA GLY A 168 -7.57 -1.12 -0.04
C GLY A 168 -6.44 -1.81 0.75
N LEU A 169 -6.23 -3.12 0.55
CA LEU A 169 -5.28 -3.92 1.32
C LEU A 169 -3.92 -4.07 0.62
N PRO A 170 -2.80 -4.12 1.37
CA PRO A 170 -1.50 -4.47 0.82
C PRO A 170 -1.48 -5.86 0.19
N ARG A 171 -1.08 -5.91 -1.09
CA ARG A 171 -0.91 -7.17 -1.82
C ARG A 171 0.52 -7.68 -1.62
N LEU A 172 0.64 -8.96 -1.26
CA LEU A 172 1.92 -9.64 -1.15
C LEU A 172 2.27 -10.40 -2.45
N LEU A 173 3.53 -10.77 -2.64
CA LEU A 173 4.02 -11.44 -3.86
C LEU A 173 3.37 -12.81 -4.04
N ARG A 174 3.32 -13.61 -2.96
CA ARG A 174 2.98 -15.03 -3.09
C ARG A 174 1.52 -15.20 -3.50
N ARG A 175 1.35 -15.87 -4.62
CA ARG A 175 0.07 -16.27 -5.21
C ARG A 175 0.24 -17.61 -5.88
N GLY A 176 -0.87 -18.32 -6.08
CA GLY A 176 -0.75 -19.70 -6.49
C GLY A 176 -2.03 -20.48 -6.31
N ILE A 177 -1.84 -21.78 -6.08
CA ILE A 177 -2.91 -22.69 -5.65
C ILE A 177 -2.57 -23.16 -4.24
N ILE A 178 -3.54 -23.05 -3.33
CA ILE A 178 -3.52 -23.68 -2.01
C ILE A 178 -4.39 -24.93 -2.11
N ILE A 179 -3.89 -26.05 -1.60
CA ILE A 179 -4.56 -27.33 -1.60
C ILE A 179 -4.74 -27.76 -0.15
N ASP A 180 -6.00 -27.95 0.23
CA ASP A 180 -6.36 -28.68 1.43
C ASP A 180 -6.26 -30.18 1.15
N CYS A 181 -5.21 -30.82 1.67
CA CYS A 181 -4.92 -32.22 1.42
C CYS A 181 -5.93 -33.14 2.13
N ARG A 182 -6.58 -32.66 3.20
CA ARG A 182 -7.53 -33.47 3.99
C ARG A 182 -8.89 -33.52 3.32
N GLU A 183 -9.36 -32.38 2.82
CA GLU A 183 -10.65 -32.29 2.13
C GLU A 183 -10.55 -32.55 0.63
N GLY A 184 -9.34 -32.58 0.06
CA GLY A 184 -9.14 -32.73 -1.37
C GLY A 184 -9.68 -31.53 -2.17
N ARG A 185 -9.60 -30.33 -1.59
CA ARG A 185 -10.07 -29.08 -2.22
C ARG A 185 -8.89 -28.18 -2.54
N ALA A 186 -9.00 -27.42 -3.62
CA ALA A 186 -8.00 -26.45 -4.01
C ALA A 186 -8.62 -25.08 -4.27
N TYR A 187 -7.82 -24.05 -4.05
CA TYR A 187 -8.21 -22.66 -4.26
C TYR A 187 -7.06 -21.93 -4.96
N ALA A 188 -7.38 -21.18 -6.01
CA ALA A 188 -6.48 -20.15 -6.49
C ALA A 188 -6.45 -19.05 -5.42
N TYR A 189 -5.28 -18.55 -5.04
CA TYR A 189 -5.17 -17.57 -3.96
C TYR A 189 -4.22 -16.42 -4.27
N GLN A 190 -4.40 -15.32 -3.53
CA GLN A 190 -3.51 -14.18 -3.45
C GLN A 190 -3.28 -13.84 -1.97
N GLN A 191 -2.02 -13.74 -1.54
CA GLN A 191 -1.70 -13.24 -0.19
C GLN A 191 -1.91 -11.73 -0.08
N PHE A 192 -2.32 -11.29 1.11
CA PHE A 192 -2.45 -9.90 1.48
C PHE A 192 -2.03 -9.69 2.94
N GLU A 193 -1.75 -8.46 3.33
CA GLU A 193 -1.56 -8.09 4.74
C GLU A 193 -2.83 -7.38 5.23
N PRO A 194 -3.40 -7.74 6.40
CA PRO A 194 -4.51 -6.99 6.96
C PRO A 194 -3.98 -5.58 7.29
N GLY A 195 -4.68 -4.55 6.83
CA GLY A 195 -4.34 -3.19 7.25
C GLY A 195 -4.36 -3.10 8.78
N ILE A 196 -3.48 -2.29 9.37
CA ILE A 196 -3.61 -1.93 10.79
C ILE A 196 -5.04 -1.41 10.96
N ALA A 197 -5.87 -2.14 11.72
CA ALA A 197 -7.24 -1.74 11.96
C ALA A 197 -7.25 -0.28 12.41
N LYS A 198 -7.89 0.60 11.63
CA LYS A 198 -8.20 1.93 12.15
C LYS A 198 -9.09 1.70 13.38
N PRO A 199 -8.78 2.28 14.55
CA PRO A 199 -9.80 2.35 15.59
C PRO A 199 -11.04 3.00 14.97
N ARG A 200 -12.21 2.39 15.18
CA ARG A 200 -13.50 2.86 14.64
C ARG A 200 -13.65 4.33 14.99
N SER A 201 -13.46 5.21 14.00
CA SER A 201 -13.91 6.59 14.08
C SER A 201 -15.34 6.58 13.61
N ASP A 202 -16.27 6.82 14.53
CA ASP A 202 -17.67 7.01 14.20
C ASP A 202 -17.84 8.18 13.22
N ALA A 203 -18.71 7.94 12.22
CA ALA A 203 -19.46 8.91 11.43
C ALA A 203 -18.70 10.06 10.72
N ALA A 204 -18.47 9.89 9.41
CA ALA A 204 -18.93 10.82 8.36
C ALA A 204 -18.25 10.46 7.03
N GLU A 205 -18.89 9.59 6.23
CA GLU A 205 -18.48 9.40 4.83
C GLU A 205 -19.74 9.34 3.97
N SER A 206 -20.18 10.51 3.51
CA SER A 206 -21.10 10.66 2.40
C SER A 206 -20.84 12.00 1.74
N ALA A 207 -20.68 11.95 0.41
CA ALA A 207 -20.43 13.02 -0.55
C ALA A 207 -18.94 13.36 -0.80
N MET A 208 -18.38 12.81 -1.89
CA MET A 208 -18.23 13.53 -3.17
C MET A 208 -17.32 12.70 -4.10
N THR A 209 -17.93 11.84 -4.90
CA THR A 209 -17.26 11.17 -6.02
C THR A 209 -17.25 12.08 -7.24
N GLY A 210 -16.08 12.22 -7.85
CA GLY A 210 -15.92 12.67 -9.24
C GLY A 210 -15.32 14.06 -9.38
N ILE A 211 -14.03 14.12 -9.70
CA ILE A 211 -13.45 14.97 -10.76
C ILE A 211 -12.13 14.32 -11.20
N ASP A 212 -11.98 14.18 -12.50
CA ASP A 212 -10.85 13.60 -13.22
C ASP A 212 -9.53 14.33 -12.93
N ALA A 213 -8.49 13.54 -12.70
CA ALA A 213 -7.12 14.02 -12.62
C ALA A 213 -6.54 14.17 -14.03
N THR A 214 -6.62 15.39 -14.59
CA THR A 214 -5.73 15.84 -15.66
C THR A 214 -4.83 16.94 -15.14
N GLY A 215 -3.54 16.76 -15.39
CA GLY A 215 -2.48 17.39 -14.62
C GLY A 215 -2.21 18.85 -14.92
N ILE A 216 -1.59 19.50 -13.94
CA ILE A 216 -0.76 20.66 -14.14
C ILE A 216 0.52 20.42 -13.35
N ASP A 217 1.60 20.30 -14.11
CA ASP A 217 2.98 20.25 -13.66
C ASP A 217 3.33 21.63 -13.08
N MET A 218 3.64 21.70 -11.78
CA MET A 218 4.31 22.86 -11.19
C MET A 218 5.56 22.38 -10.48
N ALA A 219 6.67 22.49 -11.21
CA ALA A 219 8.02 22.41 -10.70
C ALA A 219 8.23 23.45 -9.58
N ILE A 220 8.64 22.97 -8.41
CA ILE A 220 9.21 23.79 -7.33
C ILE A 220 10.73 23.79 -7.51
N PRO A 221 11.39 24.93 -7.77
CA PRO A 221 12.84 24.98 -7.85
C PRO A 221 13.49 25.27 -6.49
N GLY A 222 14.52 24.49 -6.15
CA GLY A 222 15.71 25.01 -5.48
C GLY A 222 15.98 24.56 -4.04
N ALA A 223 16.74 23.47 -3.89
CA ALA A 223 17.69 23.32 -2.79
C ALA A 223 18.99 22.68 -3.34
N ALA A 224 19.80 23.50 -4.04
CA ALA A 224 21.17 23.15 -4.38
C ALA A 224 22.08 23.55 -3.21
N GLY A 225 22.54 22.56 -2.44
CA GLY A 225 23.57 22.71 -1.42
C GLY A 225 24.71 21.75 -1.71
N THR A 226 25.80 22.28 -2.26
CA THR A 226 27.06 21.57 -2.48
C THR A 226 27.71 21.18 -1.15
N GLY A 227 27.81 19.89 -0.88
CA GLY A 227 28.52 19.34 0.29
C GLY A 227 29.31 18.11 -0.11
N LYS A 228 30.64 18.25 -0.12
CA LYS A 228 31.64 17.23 -0.46
C LYS A 228 31.60 16.11 0.60
N ALA A 229 31.30 14.87 0.20
CA ALA A 229 31.31 13.70 1.08
C ALA A 229 32.75 13.33 1.47
N PRO A 230 33.06 13.08 2.76
CA PRO A 230 34.26 12.36 3.15
C PRO A 230 34.03 10.85 3.07
N ASP A 231 35.06 10.17 2.61
CA ASP A 231 35.21 8.72 2.56
C ASP A 231 35.28 8.18 4.00
N GLN A 232 34.29 7.37 4.42
CA GLN A 232 34.38 6.60 5.67
C GLN A 232 33.84 5.18 5.47
N ASP A 233 34.75 4.27 5.74
CA ASP A 233 34.67 2.82 5.84
C ASP A 233 33.64 2.40 6.90
N ILE A 234 32.56 1.72 6.48
CA ILE A 234 31.53 1.18 7.39
C ILE A 234 31.57 -0.34 7.32
N SER A 235 32.26 -0.94 8.29
CA SER A 235 32.14 -2.37 8.61
C SER A 235 30.74 -2.70 9.13
N PRO A 236 30.24 -3.95 8.96
CA PRO A 236 28.85 -4.29 9.20
C PRO A 236 28.54 -4.42 10.69
N THR A 237 27.84 -3.44 11.26
CA THR A 237 27.37 -3.48 12.65
C THR A 237 25.99 -4.15 12.72
N ASP A 238 26.00 -5.36 13.30
CA ASP A 238 24.99 -5.95 14.19
C ASP A 238 23.55 -5.41 14.08
N ASN A 239 22.74 -6.09 13.26
CA ASN A 239 21.31 -5.82 13.08
C ASN A 239 20.55 -6.32 14.32
N ARG A 240 20.43 -5.46 15.34
CA ARG A 240 19.61 -5.72 16.53
C ARG A 240 18.15 -5.92 16.13
N THR A 241 17.69 -7.13 16.37
CA THR A 241 16.30 -7.58 16.40
C THR A 241 15.38 -6.55 17.02
N VAL A 242 14.43 -6.02 16.25
CA VAL A 242 13.28 -5.29 16.78
C VAL A 242 12.33 -6.34 17.39
N PRO A 243 11.92 -6.21 18.66
CA PRO A 243 11.09 -7.22 19.31
C PRO A 243 9.69 -7.22 18.68
N ILE A 244 9.31 -8.36 18.13
CA ILE A 244 7.92 -8.68 17.80
C ILE A 244 7.26 -9.02 19.13
N ASN A 245 6.28 -8.22 19.55
CA ASN A 245 5.55 -8.50 20.79
C ASN A 245 4.78 -9.82 20.63
N ASP A 246 5.18 -10.82 21.40
CA ASP A 246 4.47 -12.08 21.59
C ASP A 246 3.14 -11.83 22.29
N ALA A 247 2.05 -11.98 21.55
CA ALA A 247 0.73 -12.24 22.13
C ALA A 247 0.34 -13.68 21.82
N SER A 248 0.93 -14.61 22.56
CA SER A 248 0.47 -16.00 22.63
C SER A 248 -0.93 -16.06 23.25
N HIS A 249 -1.97 -16.25 22.43
CA HIS A 249 -3.27 -16.71 22.89
C HIS A 249 -3.56 -18.07 22.25
N ALA A 250 -3.46 -19.11 23.08
CA ALA A 250 -3.96 -20.43 22.76
C ALA A 250 -5.45 -20.49 23.10
N GLY A 251 -6.27 -20.93 22.14
CA GLY A 251 -7.61 -21.46 22.33
C GLY A 251 -8.76 -20.45 22.40
N ASP A 252 -9.46 -20.26 21.28
CA ASP A 252 -10.93 -20.42 21.15
C ASP A 252 -11.30 -20.37 19.65
N ASP A 253 -12.04 -21.36 19.15
CA ASP A 253 -12.38 -21.56 17.73
C ASP A 253 -13.58 -20.68 17.27
N SER A 254 -13.76 -19.49 17.87
CA SER A 254 -14.78 -18.52 17.46
C SER A 254 -14.32 -17.07 17.60
N VAL A 255 -13.14 -16.75 17.04
CA VAL A 255 -12.78 -15.36 16.78
C VAL A 255 -13.55 -14.91 15.54
N ASP A 256 -14.46 -13.94 15.71
CA ASP A 256 -15.07 -13.21 14.60
C ASP A 256 -13.96 -12.84 13.61
N SER A 257 -13.98 -13.51 12.46
CA SER A 257 -12.95 -13.29 11.47
C SER A 257 -13.10 -11.86 10.95
N PRO A 258 -11.99 -11.10 10.79
CA PRO A 258 -12.10 -9.73 10.33
C PRO A 258 -12.84 -9.70 8.98
N ASP A 259 -13.88 -8.89 8.86
CA ASP A 259 -14.52 -8.65 7.58
C ASP A 259 -13.64 -7.71 6.75
N PHE A 260 -13.07 -8.26 5.68
CA PHE A 260 -12.22 -7.54 4.74
C PHE A 260 -13.00 -6.92 3.57
N GLY A 261 -14.34 -7.08 3.54
CA GLY A 261 -15.20 -6.55 2.49
C GLY A 261 -15.08 -7.29 1.16
N PHE A 262 -14.64 -8.54 1.17
CA PHE A 262 -14.56 -9.36 -0.05
C PHE A 262 -15.93 -9.90 -0.48
N ASP A 263 -16.08 -10.19 -1.77
CA ASP A 263 -17.26 -10.86 -2.30
C ASP A 263 -17.48 -12.22 -1.58
N PRO A 264 -18.71 -12.56 -1.15
CA PRO A 264 -19.00 -13.80 -0.41
C PRO A 264 -18.67 -15.11 -1.15
N SER A 265 -18.46 -15.06 -2.46
CA SER A 265 -18.00 -16.22 -3.25
C SER A 265 -16.50 -16.51 -3.07
N LEU A 266 -15.75 -15.61 -2.45
CA LEU A 266 -14.35 -15.78 -2.09
C LEU A 266 -14.21 -16.37 -0.69
N THR A 267 -13.13 -17.10 -0.47
CA THR A 267 -12.79 -17.70 0.83
C THR A 267 -11.55 -17.02 1.37
N VAL A 268 -11.60 -16.62 2.64
CA VAL A 268 -10.44 -16.08 3.34
C VAL A 268 -9.75 -17.19 4.12
N PHE A 269 -8.42 -17.17 4.07
CA PHE A 269 -7.53 -18.12 4.72
C PHE A 269 -6.58 -17.37 5.63
N HIS A 270 -6.40 -17.92 6.82
CA HIS A 270 -5.41 -17.51 7.80
C HIS A 270 -4.69 -18.74 8.40
N PRO A 271 -3.83 -19.42 7.63
CA PRO A 271 -2.96 -20.44 8.20
C PRO A 271 -2.12 -19.84 9.31
N THR A 272 -2.06 -20.50 10.46
CA THR A 272 -1.37 -20.03 11.68
C THR A 272 0.16 -19.99 11.56
N GLY A 273 0.72 -20.33 10.40
CA GLY A 273 2.16 -20.52 10.24
C GLY A 273 2.68 -21.77 10.97
N GLY A 274 3.97 -22.03 10.84
CA GLY A 274 4.65 -23.19 11.41
C GLY A 274 5.64 -23.85 10.44
N PRO A 275 6.16 -25.03 10.82
CA PRO A 275 7.14 -25.75 10.01
C PRO A 275 6.61 -26.13 8.62
N ALA A 276 7.41 -25.82 7.61
CA ALA A 276 7.11 -26.08 6.21
C ALA A 276 8.35 -26.60 5.47
N GLU A 277 8.10 -27.37 4.42
CA GLU A 277 9.13 -27.88 3.51
C GLU A 277 8.82 -27.45 2.08
N GLY A 278 9.72 -26.66 1.50
CA GLY A 278 9.61 -26.10 0.16
C GLY A 278 10.62 -26.71 -0.81
N GLN A 279 10.19 -26.90 -2.05
CA GLN A 279 11.04 -27.33 -3.16
C GLN A 279 10.75 -26.46 -4.39
N VAL A 280 11.80 -26.06 -5.10
CA VAL A 280 11.66 -25.35 -6.38
C VAL A 280 11.52 -26.38 -7.49
N ILE A 281 10.49 -26.21 -8.33
CA ILE A 281 10.25 -27.00 -9.52
C ILE A 281 10.57 -26.10 -10.71
N GLU A 282 11.35 -26.62 -11.65
CA GLU A 282 11.76 -25.91 -12.86
C GLU A 282 11.39 -26.73 -14.10
N ARG A 283 10.61 -26.16 -15.01
CA ARG A 283 10.14 -26.81 -16.24
C ARG A 283 10.06 -25.81 -17.40
N GLU A 284 9.85 -26.30 -18.60
CA GLU A 284 9.71 -25.48 -19.81
C GLU A 284 8.47 -24.56 -19.82
N SER A 285 7.46 -24.84 -18.98
CA SER A 285 6.24 -24.03 -18.91
C SER A 285 5.66 -23.97 -17.50
N LEU A 286 4.80 -22.95 -17.26
CA LEU A 286 4.06 -22.84 -16.00
C LEU A 286 3.13 -24.03 -15.80
N THR A 287 2.50 -24.53 -16.88
CA THR A 287 1.64 -25.70 -16.83
C THR A 287 2.39 -26.93 -16.33
N ALA A 288 3.54 -27.26 -16.94
CA ALA A 288 4.35 -28.41 -16.52
C ALA A 288 4.83 -28.28 -15.07
N CYS A 289 5.21 -27.07 -14.65
CA CYS A 289 5.56 -26.77 -13.26
C CYS A 289 4.41 -27.07 -12.28
N PHE A 290 3.20 -26.61 -12.59
CA PHE A 290 2.03 -26.84 -11.75
C PHE A 290 1.58 -28.31 -11.76
N ASP A 291 1.61 -28.98 -12.91
CA ASP A 291 1.26 -30.41 -13.01
C ASP A 291 2.17 -31.27 -12.13
N ASP A 292 3.48 -31.05 -12.19
CA ASP A 292 4.45 -31.77 -11.34
C ASP A 292 4.26 -31.46 -9.85
N ALA A 293 3.98 -30.19 -9.53
CA ALA A 293 3.68 -29.79 -8.16
C ALA A 293 2.43 -30.49 -7.61
N LEU A 294 1.36 -30.55 -8.40
CA LEU A 294 0.13 -31.25 -8.02
C LEU A 294 0.35 -32.76 -7.88
N ALA A 295 1.19 -33.36 -8.74
CA ALA A 295 1.60 -34.76 -8.59
C ALA A 295 2.42 -35.00 -7.30
N MET A 296 3.22 -34.02 -6.87
CA MET A 296 3.91 -34.07 -5.58
C MET A 296 2.94 -33.97 -4.39
N VAL A 297 1.93 -33.08 -4.48
CA VAL A 297 0.88 -32.94 -3.45
C VAL A 297 0.14 -34.25 -3.25
N ALA A 298 -0.18 -34.96 -4.34
CA ALA A 298 -0.88 -36.25 -4.29
C ALA A 298 -0.12 -37.35 -3.52
N ARG A 299 1.20 -37.19 -3.31
CA ARG A 299 2.04 -38.11 -2.54
C ARG A 299 2.20 -37.71 -1.07
N ASN A 300 1.63 -36.59 -0.65
CA ASN A 300 1.69 -36.18 0.75
C ASN A 300 0.80 -37.06 1.62
N ASP A 301 1.25 -37.32 2.85
CA ASP A 301 0.40 -37.79 3.93
C ASP A 301 -0.43 -36.62 4.48
N PRO A 302 -1.77 -36.58 4.29
CA PRO A 302 -2.62 -35.46 4.72
C PRO A 302 -2.71 -35.29 6.24
N ASN A 303 -2.36 -36.32 7.02
CA ASN A 303 -2.32 -36.23 8.48
C ASN A 303 -1.08 -35.46 8.93
N LYS A 304 0.05 -35.64 8.24
CA LYS A 304 1.31 -34.95 8.51
C LYS A 304 1.42 -33.59 7.83
N TRP A 305 0.88 -33.48 6.63
CA TRP A 305 0.92 -32.29 5.77
C TRP A 305 -0.52 -31.92 5.36
N PRO A 306 -1.29 -31.34 6.28
CA PRO A 306 -2.70 -31.01 6.06
C PRO A 306 -2.95 -30.12 4.85
N HIS A 307 -1.97 -29.31 4.45
CA HIS A 307 -2.09 -28.49 3.26
C HIS A 307 -0.77 -28.24 2.54
N ALA A 308 -0.88 -27.83 1.28
CA ALA A 308 0.24 -27.47 0.43
C ALA A 308 -0.08 -26.22 -0.39
N THR A 309 0.96 -25.48 -0.78
CA THR A 309 0.87 -24.33 -1.67
C THR A 309 1.79 -24.52 -2.86
N VAL A 310 1.30 -24.21 -4.06
CA VAL A 310 2.10 -24.13 -5.28
C VAL A 310 2.11 -22.67 -5.73
N CYS A 311 3.26 -22.01 -5.57
CA CYS A 311 3.39 -20.58 -5.73
C CYS A 311 4.26 -20.24 -6.94
N GLU A 312 3.86 -19.22 -7.71
CA GLU A 312 4.81 -18.53 -8.57
C GLU A 312 5.94 -17.93 -7.72
N ILE A 313 7.18 -17.98 -8.20
CA ILE A 313 8.30 -17.25 -7.58
C ILE A 313 8.77 -16.13 -8.49
N TRP A 314 9.25 -15.03 -7.90
CA TRP A 314 9.87 -13.94 -8.66
C TRP A 314 11.03 -14.48 -9.52
N GLY A 315 11.34 -13.87 -10.66
CA GLY A 315 12.36 -14.39 -11.59
C GLY A 315 12.09 -15.84 -12.01
N SER A 316 10.83 -16.12 -12.33
CA SER A 316 10.33 -17.42 -12.75
C SER A 316 11.05 -17.92 -14.01
N HIS A 317 11.60 -17.03 -14.83
CA HIS A 317 12.37 -17.40 -16.01
C HIS A 317 13.86 -17.55 -15.70
N THR A 318 14.42 -18.71 -16.04
CA THR A 318 15.87 -18.92 -16.12
C THR A 318 16.43 -18.27 -17.39
N ALA A 319 17.76 -18.14 -17.49
CA ALA A 319 18.41 -17.56 -18.67
C ALA A 319 18.14 -18.36 -19.96
N ASP A 320 17.84 -19.66 -19.84
CA ASP A 320 17.44 -20.56 -20.93
C ASP A 320 15.91 -20.61 -21.15
N GLY A 321 15.14 -19.75 -20.49
CA GLY A 321 13.70 -19.56 -20.73
C GLY A 321 12.75 -20.48 -19.96
N ARG A 322 13.26 -21.36 -19.09
CA ARG A 322 12.44 -22.26 -18.25
C ARG A 322 11.75 -21.49 -17.15
N VAL A 323 10.59 -21.98 -16.74
CA VAL A 323 9.73 -21.44 -15.69
C VAL A 323 10.00 -22.14 -14.35
N ARG A 324 9.92 -21.42 -13.24
CA ARG A 324 10.03 -21.95 -11.88
C ARG A 324 8.80 -21.64 -11.02
N VAL A 325 8.39 -22.63 -10.22
CA VAL A 325 7.41 -22.49 -9.14
C VAL A 325 7.96 -23.07 -7.85
N ARG A 326 7.42 -22.66 -6.71
CA ARG A 326 7.73 -23.26 -5.41
C ARG A 326 6.55 -24.09 -4.95
N TYR A 327 6.79 -25.37 -4.77
CA TYR A 327 5.90 -26.26 -4.03
C TYR A 327 6.29 -26.22 -2.55
N THR A 328 5.34 -26.02 -1.66
CA THR A 328 5.55 -26.05 -0.20
C THR A 328 4.48 -26.89 0.46
N ARG A 329 4.88 -27.79 1.36
CA ARG A 329 3.97 -28.52 2.26
C ARG A 329 4.07 -27.98 3.68
N HIS A 330 2.94 -27.87 4.36
CA HIS A 330 2.82 -27.15 5.63
C HIS A 330 2.28 -28.07 6.73
N ARG A 331 2.80 -27.94 7.95
CA ARG A 331 2.30 -28.71 9.10
C ARG A 331 1.08 -28.10 9.80
N CYS A 332 0.84 -26.81 9.61
CA CYS A 332 -0.31 -26.11 10.19
C CYS A 332 -1.60 -26.34 9.38
N GLY A 333 -2.75 -26.08 9.99
CA GLY A 333 -4.03 -26.14 9.30
C GLY A 333 -4.18 -25.07 8.21
N VAL A 334 -5.16 -25.25 7.32
CA VAL A 334 -5.49 -24.29 6.25
C VAL A 334 -6.07 -22.98 6.83
N GLY A 335 -6.68 -23.04 8.03
CA GLY A 335 -7.21 -21.88 8.75
C GLY A 335 -8.24 -21.11 7.95
N ARG A 336 -9.41 -21.70 7.66
CA ARG A 336 -10.45 -21.02 6.87
C ARG A 336 -11.30 -20.14 7.78
N THR A 337 -11.58 -18.93 7.32
CA THR A 337 -12.54 -18.03 7.95
C THR A 337 -13.78 -17.98 7.05
N ALA A 338 -14.96 -18.17 7.65
CA ALA A 338 -16.24 -18.27 6.94
C ALA A 338 -16.68 -16.95 6.31
#